data_AF-A0A1C6R115-F1
#
_entry.id   AF-A0A1C6R115-F1
#
_cell.length_a   1.000
_cell.length_b   1.000
_cell.length_c   1.000
_cell.angle_alpha   90.00
_cell.angle_beta   90.00
_cell.angle_gamma   90.00
#
_symmetry.space_group_name_H-M   'P 1'
#
loop_
_entity.id
_entity.type
_entity.pdbx_description
1 polymer ?
#
loop_
_entity_poly.entity_id
_entity_poly.type
_entity_poly.pdbx_seq_one_letter_code
_entity_poly.pdbx_strand_id
1 'polypeptide(L)'
;MDRVTLHEEWGRGLGVILAAEAIFRLMPGCRAVACAPGVSDLSANRLRNEAEWDRVTAKIARGWGRLGFLPYRDNVFVLSPTSLVLEEQRGQLRRRLVELGAAWSAAARA
;
A
#
# COMPACT_ATOMS: atom_id res chain seq x y z
N MET A 1 -14.68 5.34 -7.63
CA MET A 1 -13.38 6.01 -7.50
C MET A 1 -12.32 5.02 -7.94
N ASP A 2 -11.62 5.31 -9.03
CA ASP A 2 -10.69 4.42 -9.74
C ASP A 2 -9.21 4.80 -9.50
N ARG A 3 -8.94 6.03 -9.06
CA ARG A 3 -7.59 6.51 -8.76
C ARG A 3 -7.54 7.40 -7.52
N VAL A 4 -6.47 7.27 -6.73
CA VAL A 4 -6.11 8.16 -5.62
C VAL A 4 -4.68 8.61 -5.82
N THR A 5 -4.45 9.92 -5.76
CA THR A 5 -3.11 10.51 -5.74
C THR A 5 -2.92 11.18 -4.39
N LEU A 6 -1.82 10.86 -3.71
CA LEU A 6 -1.44 11.52 -2.45
C LEU A 6 -0.43 12.62 -2.77
N HIS A 7 -0.64 13.82 -2.24
CA HIS A 7 0.40 14.85 -2.27
C HIS A 7 1.62 14.39 -1.47
N GLU A 8 2.82 14.84 -1.84
CA GLU A 8 4.09 14.30 -1.32
C GLU A 8 4.18 14.33 0.22
N GLU A 9 3.61 15.36 0.84
CA GLU A 9 3.51 15.51 2.30
C GLU A 9 2.76 14.36 3.00
N TRP A 10 1.87 13.67 2.26
CA TRP A 10 1.10 12.50 2.71
C TRP A 10 1.79 11.16 2.38
N GLY A 11 3.01 11.17 1.82
CA GLY A 11 3.83 10.01 1.48
C GLY A 11 4.32 9.15 2.66
N ARG A 12 3.74 9.31 3.86
CA ARG A 12 4.17 8.67 5.12
C ARG A 12 3.51 7.30 5.38
N GLY A 13 3.26 6.54 4.32
CA GLY A 13 2.62 5.21 4.42
C GLY A 13 1.09 5.23 4.38
N LEU A 14 0.45 6.36 4.05
CA LEU A 14 -1.00 6.43 3.86
C LEU A 14 -1.48 5.59 2.67
N GLY A 15 -0.67 5.49 1.61
CA GLY A 15 -1.03 4.71 0.42
C GLY A 15 -1.35 3.25 0.71
N VAL A 16 -0.56 2.59 1.57
CA VAL A 16 -0.81 1.18 1.94
C VAL A 16 -2.04 1.03 2.84
N ILE A 17 -2.31 2.02 3.70
CA ILE A 17 -3.51 2.05 4.55
C ILE A 17 -4.77 2.15 3.67
N LEU A 18 -4.78 3.10 2.73
CA LEU A 18 -5.90 3.31 1.82
C LEU A 18 -6.12 2.11 0.90
N ALA A 19 -5.04 1.50 0.39
CA ALA A 19 -5.13 0.29 -0.43
C ALA A 19 -5.74 -0.88 0.35
N ALA A 20 -5.33 -1.10 1.61
CA ALA A 20 -5.88 -2.16 2.44
C ALA A 20 -7.38 -1.97 2.71
N GLU A 21 -7.84 -0.74 2.98
CA GLU A 21 -9.28 -0.44 3.16
C GLU A 21 -10.07 -0.64 1.86
N ALA A 22 -9.52 -0.21 0.72
CA ALA A 22 -10.16 -0.39 -0.58
C ALA A 22 -10.33 -1.88 -0.91
N ILE A 23 -9.28 -2.68 -0.75
CA ILE A 23 -9.33 -4.13 -0.97
C ILE A 23 -10.37 -4.76 -0.04
N PHE A 24 -10.31 -4.49 1.26
CA PHE A 24 -11.24 -5.09 2.21
C PHE A 24 -12.70 -4.76 1.87
N ARG A 25 -12.98 -3.54 1.38
CA ARG A 25 -14.33 -3.12 0.98
C ARG A 25 -14.80 -3.76 -0.33
N LEU A 26 -13.90 -4.04 -1.26
CA LEU A 26 -14.23 -4.58 -2.59
C LEU A 26 -14.16 -6.11 -2.66
N MET A 27 -13.47 -6.75 -1.72
CA MET A 27 -13.22 -8.19 -1.69
C MET A 27 -14.44 -9.09 -1.50
N PRO A 28 -15.56 -8.71 -0.83
CA PRO A 28 -16.71 -9.60 -0.68
C PRO A 28 -17.24 -10.10 -2.03
N GLY A 29 -17.36 -11.42 -2.18
CA GLY A 29 -17.79 -12.07 -3.42
C GLY A 29 -16.66 -12.36 -4.42
N CYS A 30 -15.44 -11.88 -4.19
CA CYS A 30 -14.27 -12.24 -5.00
C CYS A 30 -13.78 -13.66 -4.68
N ARG A 31 -13.27 -14.35 -5.71
CA ARG A 31 -12.54 -15.63 -5.55
C ARG A 31 -11.04 -15.45 -5.32
N ALA A 32 -10.49 -14.33 -5.79
CA ALA A 32 -9.11 -13.91 -5.61
C ALA A 32 -9.02 -12.39 -5.72
N VAL A 33 -8.03 -11.80 -5.05
CA VAL A 33 -7.62 -10.41 -5.28
C VAL A 33 -6.21 -10.44 -5.86
N ALA A 34 -6.00 -9.79 -7.00
CA ALA A 34 -4.70 -9.69 -7.62
C ALA A 34 -4.26 -8.23 -7.68
N CYS A 35 -2.96 -7.98 -7.49
CA CYS A 35 -2.37 -6.67 -7.71
C CYS A 35 -1.03 -6.80 -8.45
N ALA A 36 -0.71 -5.78 -9.26
CA ALA A 36 0.57 -5.63 -9.95
C ALA A 36 1.24 -4.36 -9.40
N PRO A 37 1.96 -4.43 -8.27
CA PRO A 37 2.67 -3.29 -7.72
C PRO A 37 3.69 -2.71 -8.68
N GLY A 38 3.75 -1.38 -8.71
CA GLY A 38 4.76 -0.66 -9.46
C GLY A 38 4.77 0.81 -9.07
N VAL A 39 5.77 1.51 -9.57
CA VAL A 39 5.85 2.96 -9.46
C VAL A 39 4.84 3.56 -10.43
N SER A 40 3.80 4.21 -9.90
CA SER A 40 2.75 4.87 -10.71
C SER A 40 3.04 6.35 -10.97
N ASP A 41 3.86 7.00 -10.13
CA ASP A 41 4.32 8.37 -10.34
C ASP A 41 5.65 8.35 -11.10
N LEU A 42 5.55 8.40 -12.42
CA LEU A 42 6.68 8.48 -13.34
C LEU A 42 7.04 9.93 -13.69
N SER A 43 6.57 10.91 -12.90
CA SER A 43 6.92 12.32 -13.15
C SER A 43 8.44 12.47 -13.23
N ALA A 44 8.87 12.98 -14.38
CA ALA A 44 10.17 12.73 -14.99
C ALA A 44 11.33 13.37 -14.23
N ASN A 45 11.89 12.71 -13.22
CA ASN A 45 13.32 12.83 -12.83
C ASN A 45 13.74 12.07 -11.54
N ARG A 46 12.83 11.41 -10.82
CA ARG A 46 13.15 10.91 -9.47
C ARG A 46 13.84 9.55 -9.42
N LEU A 47 13.54 8.62 -10.33
CA LEU A 47 14.19 7.31 -10.37
C LEU A 47 15.26 7.34 -11.46
N ARG A 48 16.49 7.70 -11.09
CA ARG A 48 17.58 7.97 -12.06
C ARG A 48 18.39 6.72 -12.42
N ASN A 49 18.19 5.61 -11.70
CA ASN A 49 19.00 4.40 -11.79
C ASN A 49 18.13 3.15 -11.57
N GLU A 50 18.39 2.10 -12.34
CA GLU A 50 17.83 0.74 -12.17
C GLU A 50 17.92 0.23 -10.72
N ALA A 51 19.04 0.45 -10.03
CA ALA A 51 19.19 0.07 -8.62
C ALA A 51 18.24 0.80 -7.67
N GLU A 52 17.90 2.05 -7.97
CA GLU A 52 16.90 2.82 -7.20
C GLU A 52 15.49 2.29 -7.49
N TRP A 53 15.22 1.98 -8.75
CA TRP A 53 13.98 1.38 -9.20
C TRP A 53 13.75 0.03 -8.51
N ASP A 54 14.75 -0.86 -8.51
CA ASP A 54 14.70 -2.15 -7.83
C ASP A 54 14.49 -1.99 -6.32
N ARG A 55 15.18 -1.04 -5.69
CA ARG A 55 15.01 -0.77 -4.26
C ARG A 55 13.57 -0.34 -3.93
N VAL A 56 12.99 0.53 -4.74
CA VAL A 56 11.62 1.02 -4.54
C VAL A 56 10.61 -0.09 -4.83
N THR A 57 10.75 -0.80 -5.94
CA THR A 57 9.89 -1.93 -6.30
C THR A 57 9.94 -3.02 -5.23
N ALA A 58 11.13 -3.37 -4.72
CA ALA A 58 11.28 -4.32 -3.62
C ALA A 58 10.63 -3.82 -2.32
N LYS A 59 10.71 -2.51 -2.03
CA LYS A 59 10.02 -1.92 -0.87
C LYS A 59 8.50 -2.01 -1.01
N ILE A 60 7.97 -1.74 -2.20
CA ILE A 60 6.54 -1.85 -2.50
C ILE A 60 6.11 -3.31 -2.36
N ALA A 61 6.82 -4.24 -2.99
CA ALA A 61 6.55 -5.69 -2.93
C ALA A 61 6.51 -6.20 -1.48
N ARG A 62 7.49 -5.80 -0.64
CA ARG A 62 7.46 -6.14 0.80
C ARG A 62 6.24 -5.60 1.52
N GLY A 63 5.75 -4.42 1.13
CA GLY A 63 4.51 -3.83 1.66
C GLY A 63 3.30 -4.71 1.36
N TRP A 64 3.18 -5.21 0.12
CA TRP A 64 2.11 -6.12 -0.27
C TRP A 64 2.23 -7.48 0.43
N GLY A 65 3.44 -8.03 0.55
CA GLY A 65 3.67 -9.26 1.32
C GLY A 65 3.18 -9.17 2.76
N ARG A 66 3.39 -8.02 3.42
CA ARG A 66 2.86 -7.78 4.78
C ARG A 66 1.34 -7.80 4.84
N LEU A 67 0.63 -7.43 3.78
CA LEU A 67 -0.83 -7.51 3.70
C LEU A 67 -1.35 -8.92 3.41
N GLY A 68 -0.46 -9.92 3.30
CA GLY A 68 -0.82 -11.31 3.01
C GLY A 68 -0.85 -11.67 1.53
N PHE A 69 -0.40 -10.76 0.65
CA PHE A 69 -0.24 -11.07 -0.75
C PHE A 69 0.96 -12.01 -0.97
N LEU A 70 0.78 -13.01 -1.83
CA LEU A 70 1.82 -13.95 -2.22
C LEU A 70 2.25 -13.68 -3.67
N PRO A 71 3.55 -13.81 -4.00
CA PRO A 71 4.00 -13.70 -5.38
C PRO A 71 3.39 -14.83 -6.21
N TYR A 72 2.92 -14.52 -7.42
CA TYR A 72 2.35 -15.51 -8.34
C TYR A 72 3.21 -15.67 -9.59
N ARG A 73 3.31 -14.61 -10.42
CA ARG A 73 4.10 -14.60 -11.64
C ARG A 73 4.48 -13.17 -12.01
N ASP A 74 5.70 -12.96 -12.47
CA ASP A 74 6.23 -11.64 -12.84
C ASP A 74 6.07 -10.64 -11.68
N ASN A 75 5.39 -9.50 -11.91
CA ASN A 75 5.08 -8.54 -10.85
C ASN A 75 3.70 -8.75 -10.21
N VAL A 76 3.00 -9.85 -10.51
CA VAL A 76 1.64 -10.10 -10.02
C VAL A 76 1.69 -10.82 -8.68
N PHE A 77 0.95 -10.26 -7.72
CA PHE A 77 0.73 -10.83 -6.40
C PHE A 77 -0.75 -11.15 -6.22
N VAL A 78 -1.02 -12.23 -5.50
CA VAL A 78 -2.39 -12.72 -5.25
C VAL A 78 -2.63 -12.84 -3.76
N LEU A 79 -3.81 -12.39 -3.34
CA LEU A 79 -4.33 -12.55 -1.99
C LEU A 79 -5.55 -13.49 -2.04
N SER A 80 -5.55 -14.50 -1.16
CA SER A 80 -6.73 -15.31 -0.92
C SER A 80 -7.76 -14.50 -0.11
N PRO A 81 -9.03 -14.42 -0.54
CA PRO A 81 -10.08 -13.74 0.20
C PRO A 81 -10.40 -14.35 1.57
N THR A 82 -10.00 -15.61 1.78
CA THR A 82 -10.17 -16.32 3.07
C THR A 82 -8.99 -16.09 4.02
N SER A 83 -7.97 -15.33 3.61
CA SER A 83 -6.81 -15.02 4.44
C SER A 83 -7.17 -14.00 5.52
N LEU A 84 -6.95 -14.37 6.79
CA LEU A 84 -7.13 -13.47 7.94
C LEU A 84 -6.02 -12.42 8.03
N VAL A 85 -4.89 -12.62 7.34
CA VAL A 85 -3.74 -11.71 7.39
C VAL A 85 -4.13 -10.29 6.99
N LEU A 86 -4.97 -10.13 5.96
CA LEU A 86 -5.43 -8.81 5.54
C LEU A 86 -6.20 -8.09 6.65
N GLU A 87 -7.10 -8.80 7.34
CA GLU A 87 -7.92 -8.22 8.41
C GLU A 87 -7.07 -7.82 9.62
N GLU A 88 -6.16 -8.69 10.05
CA GLU A 88 -5.24 -8.40 11.16
C GLU A 88 -4.35 -7.19 10.86
N GLN A 89 -3.77 -7.16 9.65
CA GLN A 89 -2.88 -6.09 9.21
C GLN A 89 -3.63 -4.79 8.99
N ARG A 90 -4.87 -4.85 8.50
CA ARG A 90 -5.76 -3.69 8.46
C ARG A 90 -6.01 -3.11 9.85
N GLY A 91 -6.21 -3.95 10.86
CA GLY A 91 -6.31 -3.53 12.25
C GLY A 91 -5.07 -2.77 12.74
N GLN A 92 -3.87 -3.26 12.40
CA GLN A 92 -2.60 -2.59 12.71
C GLN A 92 -2.45 -1.25 11.96
N LEU A 93 -2.79 -1.24 10.67
CA LEU A 93 -2.73 -0.06 9.81
C LEU A 93 -3.69 1.05 10.24
N ARG A 94 -4.88 0.69 10.74
CA ARG A 94 -5.82 1.65 11.35
C ARG A 94 -5.27 2.29 12.61
N ARG A 95 -4.61 1.53 13.49
CA ARG A 95 -3.92 2.12 14.65
C ARG A 95 -2.82 3.08 14.21
N ARG A 96 -2.03 2.68 13.21
CA ARG A 96 -0.99 3.53 12.63
C ARG A 96 -1.55 4.81 12.01
N LEU A 97 -2.73 4.75 11.39
CA LEU A 97 -3.42 5.93 10.86
C LEU A 97 -3.74 6.94 11.97
N VAL A 98 -4.25 6.46 13.11
CA VAL A 98 -4.55 7.31 14.28
C VAL A 98 -3.28 7.96 14.80
N GLU A 99 -2.18 7.21 14.94
CA GLU A 99 -0.88 7.73 15.36
C GLU A 99 -0.35 8.82 14.40
N LEU A 100 -0.46 8.58 13.09
CA LEU A 100 -0.07 9.55 12.07
C LEU A 100 -0.91 10.84 12.17
N GLY A 101 -2.22 10.71 12.38
CA GLY A 101 -3.12 11.84 12.55
C GLY A 101 -2.80 12.66 13.82
N ALA A 102 -2.47 12.00 14.93
CA ALA A 102 -2.07 12.66 16.17
C ALA A 102 -0.73 13.40 16.01
N ALA A 103 0.27 12.75 15.40
CA ALA A 103 1.58 13.36 15.15
C ALA A 103 1.47 14.59 14.25
N TRP A 104 0.62 14.54 13.21
CA TRP A 104 0.37 15.67 12.34
C TRP A 104 -0.36 16.81 13.06
N SER A 105 -1.40 16.49 13.83
CA SER A 105 -2.14 17.49 14.62
C SER A 105 -1.24 18.20 15.63
N ALA A 106 -0.27 17.50 16.22
CA ALA A 106 0.72 18.09 17.11
C ALA A 106 1.69 19.01 16.35
N ALA A 107 2.18 18.58 15.19
CA ALA A 107 3.08 19.37 14.35
C ALA A 107 2.42 20.62 13.76
N ALA A 108 1.13 20.57 13.45
CA ALA A 108 0.37 21.72 12.93
C ALA A 108 0.03 22.76 14.00
N ARG A 109 0.22 22.44 15.29
CA ARG A 109 -0.02 23.34 16.44
C ARG A 109 1.27 23.93 17.03
N ALA A 110 2.42 23.48 16.56
CA ALA A 110 3.74 23.96 16.96
C ALA A 110 4.24 25.03 15.98
#